data_AF-M7N208-F1
#
_entry.id   AF-M7N208-F1
#
_cell.length_a   1.000
_cell.length_b   1.000
_cell.length_c   1.000
_cell.angle_alpha   90.00
_cell.angle_beta   90.00
_cell.angle_gamma   90.00
#
_symmetry.space_group_name_H-M   'P 1'
#
loop_
_entity.id
_entity.type
_entity.pdbx_description
1 polymer ?
#
loop_
_entity_poly.entity_id
_entity_poly.type
_entity_poly.pdbx_seq_one_letter_code
_entity_poly.pdbx_strand_id
1 'polypeptide(L)'
;MQEDLYLSYYLTELSKSVIIEGDGITVWVYVLKEDEETVDFGGFLCATGQPIDDNSEIERYLMEGNQPPLHQDYANEHSVVENLQADDIGVEVLGTDKITVSIRKKVYLILDLAQKQSHSIALSQDGPYGMVLGE
;
A
#
# COMPACT_ATOMS: atom_id res chain seq x y z
N MET A 1 -21.36 5.65 0.03
CA MET A 1 -20.00 6.20 0.16
C MET A 1 -19.32 5.35 1.20
N GLN A 2 -18.37 4.52 0.80
CA GLN A 2 -17.42 3.94 1.75
C GLN A 2 -16.60 5.13 2.26
N GLU A 3 -16.44 5.28 3.57
CA GLU A 3 -15.59 6.33 4.13
C GLU A 3 -14.16 6.11 3.62
N ASP A 4 -13.50 7.17 3.18
CA ASP A 4 -12.09 7.12 2.78
C ASP A 4 -11.28 6.59 3.97
N LEU A 5 -10.54 5.50 3.75
CA LEU A 5 -9.77 4.85 4.80
C LEU A 5 -8.55 5.73 5.09
N TYR A 6 -8.38 6.18 6.34
CA TYR A 6 -7.19 6.91 6.76
C TYR A 6 -6.72 6.44 8.14
N LEU A 7 -5.53 5.85 8.20
CA LEU A 7 -4.90 5.39 9.44
C LEU A 7 -3.50 5.98 9.55
N SER A 8 -3.11 6.35 10.76
CA SER A 8 -1.79 6.90 11.05
C SER A 8 -1.18 6.14 12.23
N TYR A 9 0.06 5.68 12.05
CA TYR A 9 0.83 4.93 13.04
C TYR A 9 2.17 5.60 13.25
N TYR A 10 2.57 5.76 14.50
CA TYR A 10 3.94 6.12 14.86
C TYR A 10 4.66 4.89 15.42
N LEU A 11 5.69 4.44 14.72
CA LEU A 11 6.50 3.28 15.07
C LEU A 11 7.72 3.74 15.86
N THR A 12 7.59 3.71 17.19
CA THR A 12 8.60 4.20 18.14
C THR A 12 9.97 3.56 17.97
N GLU A 13 10.00 2.28 17.59
CA GLU A 13 11.19 1.46 17.43
C GLU A 13 12.05 1.91 16.25
N LEU A 14 11.43 2.54 15.25
CA LEU A 14 12.09 3.04 14.05
C LEU A 14 12.10 4.57 13.99
N SER A 15 11.41 5.25 14.92
CA SER A 15 11.11 6.68 14.86
C SER A 15 10.53 7.09 13.50
N LYS A 16 9.53 6.34 13.02
CA LYS A 16 8.88 6.56 11.72
C LYS A 16 7.37 6.64 11.83
N SER A 17 6.80 7.55 11.05
CA SER A 17 5.35 7.63 10.84
C SER A 17 4.96 6.87 9.58
N VAL A 18 3.88 6.11 9.67
CA VAL A 18 3.27 5.37 8.57
C VAL A 18 1.82 5.83 8.41
N ILE A 19 1.45 6.18 7.19
CA ILE A 19 0.07 6.50 6.81
C ILE A 19 -0.46 5.36 5.94
N ILE A 20 -1.69 4.94 6.18
CA ILE A 20 -2.45 4.06 5.29
C ILE A 20 -3.65 4.86 4.80
N GLU A 21 -3.76 5.01 3.50
CA GLU A 21 -4.77 5.84 2.86
C GLU A 21 -5.48 5.03 1.76
N GLY A 22 -6.81 5.10 1.72
CA GLY A 22 -7.61 4.51 0.67
C GLY A 22 -8.57 5.53 0.05
N ASP A 23 -8.59 5.56 -1.28
CA ASP A 23 -9.40 6.48 -2.10
C ASP A 23 -10.74 5.86 -2.58
N GLY A 24 -11.12 4.75 -1.96
CA GLY A 24 -12.29 3.95 -2.33
C GLY A 24 -12.05 2.92 -3.43
N ILE A 25 -10.92 2.97 -4.16
CA ILE A 25 -10.57 2.00 -5.20
C ILE A 25 -9.29 1.25 -4.86
N THR A 26 -8.31 1.95 -4.30
CA THR A 26 -7.04 1.38 -3.85
C THR A 26 -6.64 1.87 -2.48
N VAL A 27 -5.79 1.08 -1.83
CA VAL A 27 -5.21 1.37 -0.54
C VAL A 27 -3.69 1.35 -0.67
N TRP A 28 -3.08 2.46 -0.25
CA TRP A 28 -1.65 2.69 -0.27
C TRP A 28 -1.13 2.88 1.15
N VAL A 29 0.14 2.53 1.34
CA VAL A 29 0.86 2.77 2.58
C VAL A 29 2.05 3.66 2.29
N TYR A 30 2.24 4.69 3.11
CA TYR A 30 3.32 5.66 2.98
C TYR A 30 4.16 5.70 4.25
N VAL A 31 5.48 5.67 4.09
CA VAL A 31 6.42 6.01 5.14
C VAL A 31 6.77 7.49 5.00
N LEU A 32 6.68 8.23 6.10
CA LEU A 32 7.02 9.66 6.10
C LEU A 32 8.50 9.89 6.45
N LYS A 33 9.00 11.04 6.03
CA LYS A 33 10.27 11.59 6.49
C LYS A 33 10.14 12.07 7.94
N GLU A 34 11.27 12.48 8.51
CA GLU A 34 11.35 12.98 9.89
C GLU A 34 10.53 14.25 10.13
N ASP A 35 10.16 14.97 9.07
CA ASP A 35 9.27 16.13 9.16
C ASP A 35 7.79 15.76 9.33
N GLU A 36 7.43 14.47 9.23
CA GLU A 36 6.06 13.93 9.33
C GLU A 36 5.07 14.53 8.32
N GLU A 37 5.55 15.25 7.32
CA GLU A 37 4.74 15.90 6.29
C GLU A 37 5.10 15.39 4.89
N THR A 38 6.37 15.03 4.68
CA THR A 38 6.86 14.59 3.38
C THR A 38 6.86 13.07 3.30
N VAL A 39 6.22 12.51 2.27
CA VAL A 39 6.37 11.08 1.95
C VAL A 39 7.82 10.77 1.59
N ASP A 40 8.39 9.74 2.23
CA ASP A 40 9.70 9.20 1.86
C ASP A 40 9.56 8.19 0.72
N PHE A 41 8.69 7.18 0.91
CA PHE A 41 8.28 6.23 -0.13
C PHE A 41 6.96 5.56 0.26
N GLY A 42 6.36 4.82 -0.68
CA GLY A 42 5.11 4.09 -0.44
C GLY A 42 5.09 2.68 -1.04
N GLY A 43 4.02 1.97 -0.74
CA GLY A 43 3.75 0.63 -1.25
C GLY A 43 2.26 0.39 -1.44
N PHE A 44 1.93 -0.38 -2.47
CA PHE A 44 0.57 -0.81 -2.74
C PHE A 44 0.13 -1.90 -1.77
N LEU A 45 -0.96 -1.68 -1.04
CA LEU A 45 -1.49 -2.67 -0.09
C LEU A 45 -2.47 -3.61 -0.78
N CYS A 46 -3.55 -3.06 -1.33
CA CYS A 46 -4.59 -3.80 -2.05
C CYS A 46 -5.53 -2.83 -2.79
N ALA A 47 -6.32 -3.38 -3.72
CA ALA A 47 -7.50 -2.74 -4.27
C ALA A 47 -8.73 -3.09 -3.42
N THR A 48 -9.66 -2.15 -3.29
CA THR A 48 -11.01 -2.38 -2.75
C THR A 48 -12.06 -2.48 -3.86
N GLY A 49 -11.70 -2.07 -5.08
CA GLY A 49 -12.48 -2.22 -6.30
C GLY A 49 -11.87 -3.19 -7.31
N GLN A 50 -12.49 -3.29 -8.49
CA GLN A 50 -11.94 -4.08 -9.60
C GLN A 50 -10.67 -3.44 -10.15
N PRO A 51 -9.64 -4.23 -10.49
CA PRO A 51 -8.49 -3.75 -11.25
C PRO A 51 -8.93 -3.17 -12.60
N ILE A 52 -8.16 -2.20 -13.08
CA ILE A 52 -8.44 -1.46 -14.32
C ILE A 52 -7.62 -2.04 -15.46
N ASP A 53 -8.19 -2.18 -16.65
CA ASP A 53 -7.51 -2.67 -17.86
C ASP A 53 -7.15 -1.53 -18.85
N ASP A 54 -7.74 -0.35 -18.67
CA ASP A 54 -7.51 0.81 -19.52
C ASP A 54 -6.34 1.67 -19.02
N ASN A 55 -5.23 1.64 -19.76
CA ASN A 55 -4.07 2.49 -19.49
C ASN A 55 -4.38 3.99 -19.52
N SER A 56 -5.39 4.43 -20.29
CA SER A 56 -5.76 5.85 -20.33
C SER A 56 -6.38 6.32 -19.01
N GLU A 57 -7.04 5.41 -18.28
CA GLU A 57 -7.55 5.71 -16.94
C GLU A 57 -6.39 5.81 -15.95
N ILE A 58 -5.40 4.90 -16.01
CA ILE A 58 -4.16 5.00 -15.21
C ILE A 58 -3.46 6.35 -15.43
N GLU A 59 -3.28 6.74 -16.70
CA GLU A 59 -2.65 8.03 -17.05
C GLU A 59 -3.43 9.22 -16.48
N ARG A 60 -4.77 9.17 -16.48
CA ARG A 60 -5.60 10.22 -15.89
C ARG A 60 -5.33 10.40 -14.39
N TYR A 61 -5.30 9.32 -13.61
CA TYR A 61 -5.00 9.40 -12.17
C TYR A 61 -3.64 10.06 -11.92
N LEU A 62 -2.63 9.66 -12.69
CA LEU A 62 -1.28 10.22 -12.59
C LEU A 62 -1.24 11.71 -12.96
N MET A 63 -1.97 12.13 -14.01
CA MET A 63 -2.08 13.55 -14.40
C MET A 63 -2.78 14.40 -13.33
N GLU A 64 -3.72 13.82 -12.59
CA GLU A 64 -4.43 14.47 -11.48
C GLU A 64 -3.60 14.49 -10.18
N GLY A 65 -2.42 13.85 -10.17
CA GLY A 65 -1.55 13.77 -9.00
C GLY A 65 -1.96 12.70 -7.99
N ASN A 66 -2.89 11.81 -8.36
CA ASN A 66 -3.34 10.70 -7.52
C ASN A 66 -2.46 9.48 -7.74
N GLN A 67 -2.46 8.56 -6.77
CA GLN A 67 -1.90 7.24 -7.04
C GLN A 67 -2.78 6.49 -8.05
N PRO A 68 -2.17 5.72 -8.96
CA PRO A 68 -2.94 4.99 -9.94
C PRO A 68 -3.68 3.82 -9.28
N PRO A 69 -4.92 3.52 -9.71
CA PRO A 69 -5.60 2.30 -9.31
C PRO A 69 -4.85 1.08 -9.86
N LEU A 70 -5.06 -0.11 -9.30
CA LEU A 70 -4.33 -1.30 -9.73
C LEU A 70 -4.68 -1.68 -11.17
N HIS A 71 -3.66 -1.76 -12.04
CA HIS A 71 -3.84 -2.27 -13.39
C HIS A 71 -3.91 -3.81 -13.42
N GLN A 72 -4.79 -4.37 -14.26
CA GLN A 72 -5.12 -5.80 -14.32
C GLN A 72 -3.90 -6.70 -14.56
N ASP A 73 -2.91 -6.24 -15.33
CA ASP A 73 -1.66 -6.97 -15.59
C ASP A 73 -0.83 -7.24 -14.31
N TYR A 74 -1.01 -6.41 -13.28
CA TYR A 74 -0.32 -6.53 -11.99
C TYR A 74 -1.19 -7.22 -10.92
N ALA A 75 -2.42 -7.62 -11.27
CA ALA A 75 -3.34 -8.21 -10.32
C ALA A 75 -3.22 -9.74 -10.22
N ASN A 76 -3.49 -10.26 -9.02
CA ASN A 76 -3.58 -11.68 -8.66
C ASN A 76 -4.77 -11.92 -7.71
N GLU A 77 -4.88 -13.13 -7.16
CA GLU A 77 -5.98 -13.52 -6.26
C GLU A 77 -6.00 -12.82 -4.89
N HIS A 78 -4.92 -12.14 -4.52
CA HIS A 78 -4.82 -11.35 -3.28
C HIS A 78 -5.00 -9.85 -3.53
N SER A 79 -5.08 -9.41 -4.78
CA SER A 79 -5.12 -7.99 -5.11
C SER A 79 -6.34 -7.26 -4.60
N VAL A 80 -7.50 -7.92 -4.60
CA VAL A 80 -8.77 -7.29 -4.24
C VAL A 80 -9.20 -7.77 -2.86
N VAL A 81 -9.38 -6.83 -1.93
CA VAL A 81 -9.88 -7.10 -0.59
C VAL A 81 -11.23 -6.41 -0.41
N GLU A 82 -12.29 -7.21 -0.50
CA GLU A 82 -13.64 -6.71 -0.30
C GLU A 82 -13.94 -6.40 1.18
N ASN A 83 -14.72 -5.34 1.38
CA ASN A 83 -15.21 -4.88 2.68
C ASN A 83 -14.11 -4.66 3.73
N LEU A 84 -12.92 -4.22 3.29
CA LEU A 84 -11.81 -3.90 4.18
C LEU A 84 -12.24 -2.86 5.23
N GLN A 85 -11.98 -3.16 6.50
CA GLN A 85 -12.23 -2.25 7.62
C GLN A 85 -10.90 -1.81 8.26
N ALA A 86 -10.90 -0.69 8.97
CA ALA A 86 -9.73 -0.21 9.72
C ALA A 86 -9.17 -1.28 10.67
N ASP A 87 -10.04 -1.97 11.41
CA ASP A 87 -9.67 -3.01 12.38
C ASP A 87 -9.11 -4.28 11.72
N ASP A 88 -9.24 -4.44 10.41
CA ASP A 88 -8.62 -5.54 9.67
C ASP A 88 -7.11 -5.30 9.47
N ILE A 89 -6.63 -4.06 9.63
CA ILE A 89 -5.27 -3.66 9.26
C ILE A 89 -4.37 -3.59 10.48
N GLY A 90 -3.28 -4.36 10.44
CA GLY A 90 -2.22 -4.33 11.45
C GLY A 90 -0.91 -3.80 10.88
N VAL A 91 -0.18 -3.00 11.65
CA VAL A 91 1.17 -2.52 11.32
C VAL A 91 2.13 -2.96 12.41
N GLU A 92 3.21 -3.64 12.02
CA GLU A 92 4.21 -4.17 12.95
C GLU A 92 5.62 -3.94 12.41
N VAL A 93 6.58 -3.74 13.32
CA VAL A 93 8.01 -3.65 12.99
C VAL A 93 8.60 -5.05 12.93
N LEU A 94 9.25 -5.38 11.80
CA LEU A 94 9.98 -6.63 11.61
C LEU A 94 11.48 -6.35 11.58
N GLY A 95 12.18 -6.68 12.66
CA GLY A 95 13.62 -6.44 12.76
C GLY A 95 13.94 -4.96 12.99
N THR A 96 14.95 -4.43 12.30
CA THR A 96 15.47 -3.07 12.51
C THR A 96 15.19 -2.10 11.36
N ASP A 97 14.69 -2.60 10.23
CA ASP A 97 14.62 -1.85 8.97
C ASP A 97 13.40 -2.21 8.12
N LYS A 98 12.46 -3.01 8.65
CA LYS A 98 11.25 -3.40 7.91
C LYS A 98 9.99 -3.12 8.70
N ILE A 99 8.99 -2.67 7.97
CA ILE A 99 7.62 -2.49 8.47
C ILE A 99 6.75 -3.48 7.70
N THR A 100 5.94 -4.24 8.42
CA THR A 100 4.97 -5.16 7.85
C THR A 100 3.58 -4.60 8.04
N VAL A 101 2.76 -4.68 7.00
CA VAL A 101 1.35 -4.35 7.04
C VAL A 101 0.56 -5.61 6.71
N SER A 102 -0.36 -5.95 7.60
CA SER A 102 -1.19 -7.13 7.50
C SER A 102 -2.65 -6.76 7.31
N ILE A 103 -3.37 -7.60 6.59
CA ILE A 103 -4.83 -7.57 6.49
C ILE A 103 -5.34 -8.88 7.07
N ARG A 104 -6.24 -8.81 8.06
CA ARG A 104 -6.82 -9.97 8.74
C ARG A 104 -5.75 -10.98 9.19
N LYS A 105 -4.65 -10.45 9.75
CA LYS A 105 -3.46 -11.19 10.23
C LYS A 105 -2.62 -11.88 9.16
N LYS A 106 -2.91 -11.71 7.87
CA LYS A 106 -2.03 -12.14 6.77
C LYS A 106 -1.15 -10.95 6.39
N VAL A 107 0.17 -11.14 6.29
CA VAL A 107 1.08 -10.08 5.82
C VAL A 107 0.81 -9.82 4.35
N TYR A 108 0.46 -8.58 4.02
CA TYR A 108 0.18 -8.15 2.66
C TYR A 108 1.32 -7.34 2.06
N LEU A 109 1.96 -6.50 2.88
CA LEU A 109 2.97 -5.58 2.44
C LEU A 109 4.17 -5.57 3.39
N ILE A 110 5.38 -5.54 2.84
CA ILE A 110 6.61 -5.27 3.56
C ILE A 110 7.24 -4.01 2.96
N LEU A 111 7.52 -3.03 3.81
CA LEU A 111 8.26 -1.82 3.47
C LEU A 111 9.70 -1.98 3.98
N ASP A 112 10.65 -2.09 3.07
CA ASP A 112 12.07 -2.14 3.35
C ASP A 112 12.63 -0.71 3.40
N LEU A 113 12.93 -0.23 4.61
CA LEU A 113 13.40 1.14 4.84
C LEU A 113 14.83 1.36 4.32
N ALA A 114 15.66 0.31 4.29
CA ALA A 114 17.04 0.41 3.86
C ALA A 114 17.13 0.61 2.34
N GLN A 115 16.29 -0.11 1.58
CA GLN A 115 16.24 -0.02 0.13
C GLN A 115 15.20 1.00 -0.38
N LYS A 116 14.31 1.48 0.49
CA LYS A 116 13.13 2.29 0.14
C LYS A 116 12.27 1.59 -0.91
N GLN A 117 12.03 0.31 -0.68
CA GLN A 117 11.28 -0.56 -1.58
C GLN A 117 10.12 -1.21 -0.84
N SER A 118 9.05 -1.48 -1.59
CA SER A 118 7.85 -2.11 -1.09
C SER A 118 7.66 -3.47 -1.77
N HIS A 119 7.30 -4.48 -0.99
CA HIS A 119 7.00 -5.83 -1.46
C HIS A 119 5.58 -6.20 -1.08
N SER A 120 4.72 -6.49 -2.05
CA SER A 120 3.29 -6.74 -1.83
C SER A 120 2.86 -8.09 -2.37
N ILE A 121 2.11 -8.87 -1.58
CA ILE A 121 1.51 -10.13 -2.05
C ILE A 121 0.39 -9.86 -3.06
N ALA A 122 -0.12 -8.64 -3.09
CA ALA A 122 -1.22 -8.21 -3.94
C ALA A 122 -0.77 -7.95 -5.39
N LEU A 123 0.49 -8.22 -5.73
CA LEU A 123 1.07 -8.01 -7.05
C LEU A 123 1.43 -9.35 -7.71
N SER A 124 1.06 -9.51 -8.98
CA SER A 124 1.44 -10.68 -9.80
C SER A 124 2.86 -10.59 -10.35
N GLN A 125 3.40 -9.37 -10.49
CA GLN A 125 4.72 -9.09 -11.05
C GLN A 125 5.27 -7.75 -10.54
N ASP A 126 6.59 -7.57 -10.60
CA ASP A 126 7.26 -6.32 -10.22
C ASP A 126 6.86 -5.19 -11.17
N GLY A 127 6.76 -3.97 -10.64
CA GLY A 127 6.48 -2.80 -11.47
C GLY A 127 6.19 -1.51 -10.68
N PRO A 128 5.32 -0.63 -11.21
CA PRO A 128 5.10 0.70 -10.62
C PRO A 128 4.42 0.67 -9.26
N TYR A 129 3.78 -0.45 -8.89
CA TYR A 129 3.11 -0.64 -7.59
C TYR A 129 4.05 -1.17 -6.49
N GLY A 130 5.28 -1.57 -6.85
CA GLY A 130 6.24 -2.22 -5.97
C GLY A 130 6.74 -3.54 -6.54
N MET A 131 7.36 -4.34 -5.67
CA MET A 131 7.85 -5.67 -5.97
C MET A 131 6.89 -6.73 -5.47
N VAL A 132 6.94 -7.93 -6.05
CA VAL A 132 6.18 -9.07 -5.55
C VAL A 132 6.75 -9.51 -4.20
N LEU A 133 5.87 -9.71 -3.22
CA LEU A 133 6.20 -10.48 -2.02
C LEU A 133 5.95 -11.95 -2.32
N GLY A 134 7.02 -12.74 -2.41
CA GLY A 134 6.91 -14.18 -2.57
C GLY A 134 6.17 -14.84 -1.40
N GLU A 135 5.47 -15.94 -1.69
CA GLU A 135 4.79 -16.78 -0.69
C GLU A 135 5.74 -17.37 0.37
#